data_AF-D8UAZ2-F1
#
_entry.id   AF-D8UAZ2-F1
#
_cell.length_a   1.000
_cell.length_b   1.000
_cell.length_c   1.000
_cell.angle_alpha   90.00
_cell.angle_beta   90.00
_cell.angle_gamma   90.00
#
_symmetry.space_group_name_H-M   'P 1'
#
loop_
_entity.id
_entity.type
_entity.pdbx_description
1 polymer ?
#
loop_
_entity_poly.entity_id
_entity_poly.type
_entity_poly.pdbx_seq_one_letter_code
_entity_poly.pdbx_strand_id
1 'polypeptide(L)'
;MKFRPAGAPAGAWHHTPWYICVFYDPYERINVWSHGLPTLGFVILGALAKAGVVPGGLALSIFCFCAAMTHGSSALTHIWPDDHMLEKIDHLCIPFLIIGVPATAVMALRPSGPYYVMLPVAVMAIAAAFLRPLYRTLAFVASGAVLFGYYYWIVDLNMVVQVVLHVSGGVFFIRNGGHSRPIGLQDHHILHYLVTVACGLHVIYIMRAVHFVSSDAKSG
;
A
#
# COMPACT_ATOMS: atom_id res chain seq x y z
N MET A 1 -28.56 0.23 17.18
CA MET A 1 -27.43 -0.66 16.83
C MET A 1 -26.19 -0.14 17.56
N LYS A 2 -25.44 -0.99 18.27
CA LYS A 2 -24.15 -0.61 18.87
C LYS A 2 -23.04 -1.03 17.92
N PHE A 3 -22.13 -0.13 17.60
CA PHE A 3 -20.97 -0.40 16.76
C PHE A 3 -19.76 -0.75 17.61
N ARG A 4 -18.78 -1.41 16.98
CA ARG A 4 -17.49 -1.68 17.58
C ARG A 4 -16.80 -0.34 17.92
N PRO A 5 -16.12 -0.22 19.07
CA PRO A 5 -15.31 0.96 19.34
C PRO A 5 -14.25 1.17 18.25
N ALA A 6 -14.13 2.41 17.77
CA ALA A 6 -13.15 2.76 16.74
C ALA A 6 -11.72 2.39 17.19
N GLY A 7 -10.96 1.75 16.30
CA GLY A 7 -9.57 1.35 16.56
C GLY A 7 -9.41 0.21 17.57
N ALA A 8 -10.49 -0.47 17.97
CA ALA A 8 -10.38 -1.67 18.81
C ALA A 8 -9.50 -2.74 18.12
N PRO A 9 -8.73 -3.55 18.87
CA PRO A 9 -8.00 -4.68 18.30
C PRO A 9 -8.94 -5.75 17.71
N ALA A 10 -8.47 -6.54 16.75
CA ALA A 10 -9.21 -7.70 16.26
C ALA A 10 -9.57 -8.65 17.41
N GLY A 11 -10.73 -9.30 17.34
CA GLY A 11 -11.25 -10.19 18.38
C GLY A 11 -11.69 -9.53 19.70
N ALA A 12 -11.49 -8.21 19.88
CA ALA A 12 -11.84 -7.51 21.14
C ALA A 12 -13.34 -7.19 21.28
N TRP A 13 -14.15 -7.46 20.26
CA TRP A 13 -15.59 -7.23 20.22
C TRP A 13 -16.29 -8.45 19.65
N HIS A 14 -17.58 -8.62 19.94
CA HIS A 14 -18.35 -9.72 19.35
C HIS A 14 -18.43 -9.58 17.82
N HIS A 15 -18.58 -10.72 17.14
CA HIS A 15 -18.69 -10.77 15.69
C HIS A 15 -19.73 -9.76 15.17
N THR A 16 -19.29 -8.90 14.26
CA THR A 16 -20.16 -7.91 13.62
C THR A 16 -20.44 -8.37 12.19
N PRO A 17 -21.71 -8.56 11.80
CA PRO A 17 -22.06 -8.96 10.43
C PRO A 17 -21.39 -8.05 9.38
N TRP A 18 -20.81 -8.66 8.36
CA TRP A 18 -20.01 -7.95 7.34
C TRP A 18 -20.74 -6.74 6.72
N TYR A 19 -22.03 -6.86 6.43
CA TYR A 19 -22.81 -5.79 5.80
C TYR A 19 -22.99 -4.58 6.73
N ILE A 20 -22.92 -4.80 8.05
CA ILE A 20 -22.90 -3.71 9.03
C ILE A 20 -21.60 -2.93 8.90
N CYS A 21 -20.45 -3.62 8.87
CA CYS A 21 -19.14 -2.99 8.69
C CYS A 21 -19.05 -2.22 7.37
N VAL A 22 -19.58 -2.80 6.26
CA VAL A 22 -19.47 -2.21 4.92
C VAL A 22 -20.38 -1.00 4.71
N PHE A 23 -21.61 -1.02 5.26
CA PHE A 23 -22.63 -0.02 4.91
C PHE A 23 -23.06 0.88 6.07
N TYR A 24 -22.96 0.43 7.32
CA TYR A 24 -23.59 1.10 8.47
C TYR A 24 -22.61 1.61 9.51
N ASP A 25 -21.56 0.85 9.82
CA ASP A 25 -20.54 1.24 10.79
C ASP A 25 -19.79 2.48 10.27
N PRO A 26 -19.88 3.63 10.94
CA PRO A 26 -19.32 4.88 10.44
C PRO A 26 -17.79 4.88 10.41
N TYR A 27 -17.14 4.05 11.24
CA TYR A 27 -15.70 3.90 11.26
C TYR A 27 -15.27 2.89 10.20
N GLU A 28 -15.78 1.65 10.28
CA GLU A 28 -15.28 0.58 9.39
C GLU A 28 -15.65 0.81 7.92
N ARG A 29 -16.81 1.40 7.60
CA ARG A 29 -17.18 1.62 6.19
C ARG A 29 -16.16 2.50 5.46
N ILE A 30 -15.59 3.50 6.14
CA ILE A 30 -14.60 4.37 5.51
C ILE A 30 -13.34 3.57 5.26
N ASN A 31 -12.89 2.78 6.22
CA ASN A 31 -11.76 1.88 6.03
C ASN A 31 -11.97 0.91 4.86
N VAL A 32 -13.15 0.30 4.76
CA VAL A 32 -13.52 -0.61 3.67
C VAL A 32 -13.43 0.12 2.33
N TRP A 33 -14.08 1.28 2.18
CA TRP A 33 -14.17 1.93 0.87
C TRP A 33 -12.92 2.72 0.49
N SER A 34 -12.16 3.23 1.47
CA SER A 34 -10.89 3.93 1.22
C SER A 34 -9.82 3.03 0.62
N HIS A 35 -9.90 1.72 0.84
CA HIS A 35 -8.99 0.74 0.23
C HIS A 35 -9.69 -0.18 -0.79
N GLY A 36 -10.99 -0.43 -0.64
CA GLY A 36 -11.79 -1.25 -1.56
C GLY A 36 -11.89 -0.64 -2.96
N LEU A 37 -12.19 0.66 -3.07
CA LEU A 37 -12.24 1.33 -4.37
C LEU A 37 -10.86 1.36 -5.06
N PRO A 38 -9.77 1.75 -4.39
CA PRO A 38 -8.42 1.63 -4.97
C PRO A 38 -8.06 0.23 -5.41
N THR A 39 -8.41 -0.80 -4.64
CA THR A 39 -8.16 -2.21 -5.01
C THR A 39 -8.75 -2.52 -6.39
N LEU A 40 -10.03 -2.21 -6.59
CA LEU A 40 -10.69 -2.43 -7.88
C LEU A 40 -10.03 -1.62 -8.99
N GLY A 41 -9.71 -0.35 -8.72
CA GLY A 41 -9.02 0.52 -9.66
C GLY A 41 -7.65 -0.03 -10.09
N PHE A 42 -6.85 -0.51 -9.14
CA PHE A 42 -5.54 -1.11 -9.43
C PHE A 42 -5.67 -2.44 -10.18
N VAL A 43 -6.60 -3.32 -9.82
CA VAL A 43 -6.83 -4.57 -10.58
C VAL A 43 -7.15 -4.27 -12.04
N ILE A 44 -8.08 -3.33 -12.29
CA ILE A 44 -8.46 -2.93 -13.65
C ILE A 44 -7.28 -2.32 -14.38
N LEU A 45 -6.61 -1.33 -13.78
CA LEU A 45 -5.47 -0.65 -14.39
C LEU A 45 -4.32 -1.63 -14.69
N GLY A 46 -4.04 -2.56 -13.77
CA GLY A 46 -3.01 -3.58 -13.94
C GLY A 46 -3.32 -4.56 -15.07
N ALA A 47 -4.59 -4.93 -15.23
CA ALA A 47 -5.05 -5.75 -16.35
C ALA A 47 -4.95 -5.00 -17.69
N LEU A 48 -5.37 -3.73 -17.73
CA LEU A 48 -5.27 -2.87 -18.91
C LEU A 48 -3.81 -2.64 -19.32
N ALA A 49 -2.91 -2.45 -18.34
CA ALA A 49 -1.48 -2.28 -18.59
C ALA A 49 -0.86 -3.56 -19.15
N LYS A 50 -1.25 -4.72 -18.63
CA LYS A 50 -0.83 -6.04 -19.14
C LYS A 50 -1.30 -6.27 -20.58
N ALA A 51 -2.52 -5.85 -20.89
CA ALA A 51 -3.11 -5.95 -22.22
C ALA A 51 -2.55 -4.91 -23.22
N GLY A 52 -1.70 -3.98 -22.77
CA GLY A 52 -1.15 -2.92 -23.62
C GLY A 52 -2.14 -1.80 -23.96
N VAL A 53 -3.27 -1.72 -23.25
CA VAL A 53 -4.31 -0.69 -23.47
C VAL A 53 -3.89 0.65 -22.83
N VAL A 54 -3.08 0.62 -21.77
CA VAL A 54 -2.50 1.81 -21.14
C VAL A 54 -0.97 1.74 -21.11
N PRO A 55 -0.26 2.87 -21.13
CA PRO A 55 1.20 2.89 -21.07
C PRO A 55 1.71 2.43 -19.70
N GLY A 56 2.96 1.96 -19.65
CA GLY A 56 3.61 1.45 -18.43
C GLY A 56 3.89 -0.06 -18.44
N GLY A 57 3.20 -0.81 -19.31
CA GLY A 57 3.50 -2.21 -19.62
C GLY A 57 3.56 -3.12 -18.39
N LEU A 58 4.53 -4.03 -18.37
CA LEU A 58 4.67 -5.03 -17.30
C LEU A 58 4.98 -4.39 -15.94
N ALA A 59 5.77 -3.32 -15.90
CA ALA A 59 6.12 -2.63 -14.66
C ALA A 59 4.87 -2.08 -13.97
N LEU A 60 4.00 -1.39 -14.72
CA LEU A 60 2.75 -0.86 -14.18
C LEU A 60 1.80 -1.99 -13.76
N SER A 61 1.71 -3.05 -14.56
CA SER A 61 0.87 -4.20 -14.24
C SER A 61 1.25 -4.84 -12.90
N ILE A 62 2.54 -5.15 -12.71
CA ILE A 62 3.04 -5.74 -11.47
C ILE A 62 2.80 -4.81 -10.29
N PHE A 63 3.10 -3.50 -10.44
CA PHE A 63 2.86 -2.54 -9.36
C PHE A 63 1.39 -2.52 -8.95
N CYS A 64 0.49 -2.45 -9.92
CA CYS A 64 -0.94 -2.42 -9.66
C CYS A 64 -1.41 -3.68 -8.92
N PHE A 65 -0.91 -4.87 -9.27
CA PHE A 65 -1.25 -6.08 -8.52
C PHE A 65 -0.67 -6.08 -7.10
N CYS A 66 0.56 -5.58 -6.89
CA CYS A 66 1.12 -5.39 -5.55
C CYS A 66 0.24 -4.44 -4.72
N ALA A 67 -0.13 -3.28 -5.28
CA ALA A 67 -0.98 -2.31 -4.63
C ALA A 67 -2.38 -2.87 -4.34
N ALA A 68 -2.98 -3.60 -5.28
CA ALA A 68 -4.27 -4.25 -5.11
C ALA A 68 -4.24 -5.31 -4.00
N MET A 69 -3.17 -6.08 -3.86
CA MET A 69 -3.04 -7.06 -2.77
C MET A 69 -3.01 -6.37 -1.41
N THR A 70 -2.24 -5.28 -1.26
CA THR A 70 -2.17 -4.53 0.00
C THR A 70 -3.49 -3.83 0.33
N HIS A 71 -4.09 -3.10 -0.62
CA HIS A 71 -5.37 -2.43 -0.38
C HIS A 71 -6.50 -3.46 -0.18
N GLY A 72 -6.50 -4.55 -0.95
CA GLY A 72 -7.57 -5.54 -0.93
C GLY A 72 -7.60 -6.33 0.37
N SER A 73 -6.44 -6.81 0.82
CA SER A 73 -6.33 -7.48 2.12
C SER A 73 -6.71 -6.56 3.28
N SER A 74 -6.28 -5.30 3.25
CA SER A 74 -6.68 -4.30 4.23
C SER A 74 -8.20 -4.07 4.24
N ALA A 75 -8.82 -3.87 3.06
CA ALA A 75 -10.27 -3.72 2.96
C ALA A 75 -11.02 -4.95 3.51
N LEU A 76 -10.54 -6.17 3.22
CA LEU A 76 -11.13 -7.41 3.74
C LEU A 76 -11.07 -7.47 5.28
N THR A 77 -9.96 -7.06 5.89
CA THR A 77 -9.85 -6.95 7.36
C THR A 77 -10.90 -6.00 7.93
N HIS A 78 -11.26 -4.93 7.22
CA HIS A 78 -12.29 -4.00 7.69
C HIS A 78 -13.74 -4.48 7.41
N ILE A 79 -13.92 -5.46 6.53
CA ILE A 79 -15.20 -6.17 6.37
C ILE A 79 -15.43 -7.11 7.56
N TRP A 80 -14.36 -7.80 8.01
CA TRP A 80 -14.37 -8.73 9.13
C TRP A 80 -13.32 -8.35 10.18
N PRO A 81 -13.54 -7.23 10.91
CA PRO A 81 -12.55 -6.66 11.82
C PRO A 81 -12.24 -7.52 13.05
N ASP A 82 -13.03 -8.55 13.30
CA ASP A 82 -12.86 -9.52 14.37
C ASP A 82 -11.95 -10.71 14.00
N ASP A 83 -11.59 -10.87 12.71
CA ASP A 83 -10.80 -12.00 12.23
C ASP A 83 -9.28 -11.73 12.30
N HIS A 84 -8.61 -12.43 13.22
CA HIS A 84 -7.15 -12.35 13.40
C HIS A 84 -6.35 -12.85 12.21
N MET A 85 -6.87 -13.81 11.44
CA MET A 85 -6.21 -14.33 10.26
C MET A 85 -6.22 -13.29 9.14
N LEU A 86 -7.35 -12.59 8.94
CA LEU A 86 -7.42 -11.50 7.97
C LEU A 86 -6.52 -10.33 8.36
N GLU A 87 -6.51 -9.95 9.63
CA GLU A 87 -5.55 -8.96 10.15
C GLU A 87 -4.10 -9.39 9.86
N LYS A 88 -3.76 -10.68 10.01
CA LYS A 88 -2.43 -11.17 9.68
C LYS A 88 -2.13 -11.13 8.18
N ILE A 89 -3.10 -11.45 7.32
CA ILE A 89 -2.97 -11.38 5.87
C ILE A 89 -2.71 -9.94 5.41
N ASP A 90 -3.42 -8.96 5.97
CA ASP A 90 -3.18 -7.53 5.70
C ASP A 90 -1.72 -7.16 6.00
N HIS A 91 -1.22 -7.53 7.18
CA HIS A 91 0.19 -7.32 7.54
C HIS A 91 1.19 -7.98 6.58
N LEU A 92 0.86 -9.18 6.08
CA LEU A 92 1.71 -9.93 5.12
C LEU A 92 1.67 -9.35 3.71
N CYS A 93 0.65 -8.56 3.37
CA CYS A 93 0.54 -7.93 2.05
C CYS A 93 1.22 -6.55 1.98
N ILE A 94 1.50 -5.89 3.10
CA ILE A 94 2.26 -4.62 3.14
C ILE A 94 3.64 -4.74 2.45
N PRO A 95 4.44 -5.81 2.66
CA PRO A 95 5.69 -6.04 1.93
C PRO A 95 5.57 -5.97 0.41
N PHE A 96 4.42 -6.26 -0.19
CA PHE A 96 4.24 -6.14 -1.64
C PHE A 96 4.39 -4.71 -2.13
N LEU A 97 3.98 -3.70 -1.36
CA LEU A 97 4.24 -2.30 -1.70
C LEU A 97 5.70 -1.91 -1.42
N ILE A 98 6.26 -2.32 -0.27
CA ILE A 98 7.64 -2.01 0.12
C ILE A 98 8.62 -2.47 -0.97
N ILE A 99 8.40 -3.66 -1.54
CA ILE A 99 9.22 -4.22 -2.60
C ILE A 99 8.75 -3.78 -3.98
N GLY A 100 7.43 -3.77 -4.20
CA GLY A 100 6.83 -3.50 -5.50
C GLY A 100 7.14 -2.11 -6.03
N VAL A 101 7.20 -1.08 -5.17
CA VAL A 101 7.56 0.29 -5.57
C VAL A 101 8.96 0.35 -6.21
N PRO A 102 10.06 0.00 -5.51
CA PRO A 102 11.38 0.05 -6.11
C PRO A 102 11.57 -1.00 -7.21
N ALA A 103 10.99 -2.20 -7.09
CA ALA A 103 11.05 -3.23 -8.13
C ALA A 103 10.51 -2.70 -9.47
N THR A 104 9.33 -2.12 -9.45
CA THR A 104 8.66 -1.66 -10.67
C THR A 104 9.25 -0.35 -11.19
N ALA A 105 9.82 0.49 -10.33
CA ALA A 105 10.61 1.64 -10.76
C ALA A 105 11.91 1.22 -11.48
N VAL A 106 12.63 0.22 -10.95
CA VAL A 106 13.80 -0.37 -11.63
C VAL A 106 13.37 -0.98 -12.97
N MET A 107 12.27 -1.75 -13.00
CA MET A 107 11.74 -2.32 -14.24
C MET A 107 11.38 -1.25 -15.28
N ALA A 108 10.86 -0.10 -14.85
CA ALA A 108 10.45 0.97 -15.75
C ALA A 108 11.62 1.78 -16.32
N LEU A 109 12.64 2.06 -15.50
CA LEU A 109 13.79 2.90 -15.90
C LEU A 109 14.97 2.09 -16.46
N ARG A 110 15.30 0.97 -15.82
CA ARG A 110 16.47 0.15 -16.16
C ARG A 110 16.14 -1.33 -15.89
N PRO A 111 15.48 -2.03 -16.84
CA PRO A 111 15.03 -3.41 -16.66
C PRO A 111 16.16 -4.39 -16.26
N SER A 112 17.39 -4.13 -16.72
CA SER A 112 18.61 -4.89 -16.40
C SER A 112 19.29 -4.46 -15.08
N GLY A 113 18.63 -3.63 -14.27
CA GLY A 113 19.14 -3.16 -13.00
C GLY A 113 19.27 -4.27 -11.95
N PRO A 114 19.99 -4.01 -10.83
CA PRO A 114 20.22 -5.01 -9.80
C PRO A 114 18.97 -5.23 -8.92
N TYR A 115 18.52 -6.47 -8.71
CA TYR A 115 17.37 -6.80 -7.84
C TYR A 115 17.78 -7.52 -6.54
N TYR A 116 19.07 -7.83 -6.34
CA TYR A 116 19.53 -8.74 -5.28
C TYR A 116 19.28 -8.24 -3.84
N VAL A 117 19.15 -6.93 -3.63
CA VAL A 117 18.82 -6.36 -2.30
C VAL A 117 17.33 -6.51 -1.97
N MET A 118 16.45 -6.62 -2.98
CA MET A 118 15.01 -6.73 -2.76
C MET A 118 14.62 -8.03 -2.06
N LEU A 119 15.28 -9.14 -2.38
CA LEU A 119 14.98 -10.44 -1.78
C LEU A 119 15.22 -10.47 -0.26
N PRO A 120 16.41 -10.14 0.27
CA PRO A 120 16.63 -10.13 1.71
C PRO A 120 15.74 -9.11 2.42
N VAL A 121 15.48 -7.94 1.82
CA VAL A 121 14.55 -6.96 2.40
C VAL A 121 13.12 -7.50 2.43
N ALA A 122 12.68 -8.23 1.40
CA ALA A 122 11.36 -8.87 1.35
C ALA A 122 11.21 -9.90 2.46
N VAL A 123 12.21 -10.77 2.65
CA VAL A 123 12.22 -11.77 3.73
C VAL A 123 12.15 -11.09 5.09
N MET A 124 12.93 -10.03 5.31
CA MET A 124 12.90 -9.27 6.56
C MET A 124 11.56 -8.57 6.79
N ALA A 125 10.94 -8.00 5.75
CA ALA A 125 9.62 -7.37 5.85
C ALA A 125 8.54 -8.41 6.16
N ILE A 126 8.55 -9.57 5.50
CA ILE A 126 7.61 -10.67 5.80
C ILE A 126 7.77 -11.13 7.25
N ALA A 127 9.00 -11.32 7.73
CA ALA A 127 9.26 -11.67 9.12
C ALA A 127 8.75 -10.58 10.09
N ALA A 128 8.93 -9.30 9.73
CA ALA A 128 8.46 -8.18 10.52
C ALA A 128 6.93 -8.11 10.68
N ALA A 129 6.16 -8.68 9.74
CA ALA A 129 4.69 -8.75 9.83
C ALA A 129 4.18 -9.51 11.08
N PHE A 130 5.04 -10.33 11.70
CA PHE A 130 4.74 -11.07 12.93
C PHE A 130 5.10 -10.31 14.21
N LEU A 131 5.75 -9.15 14.10
CA LEU A 131 6.09 -8.33 15.25
C LEU A 131 4.86 -7.56 15.78
N ARG A 132 4.99 -7.06 17.02
CA ARG A 132 4.02 -6.14 17.63
C ARG A 132 3.90 -4.85 16.80
N PRO A 133 2.76 -4.13 16.85
CA PRO A 133 2.46 -3.01 15.96
C PRO A 133 3.60 -1.99 15.80
N LEU A 134 4.17 -1.48 16.89
CA LEU A 134 5.26 -0.52 16.84
C LEU A 134 6.49 -1.06 16.08
N TYR A 135 7.00 -2.22 16.47
CA TYR A 135 8.20 -2.80 15.87
C TYR A 135 7.98 -3.23 14.42
N ARG A 136 6.77 -3.71 14.09
CA ARG A 136 6.37 -4.02 12.72
C ARG A 136 6.44 -2.78 11.84
N THR A 137 5.82 -1.68 12.25
CA THR A 137 5.83 -0.43 11.48
C THR A 137 7.23 0.15 11.34
N LEU A 138 8.03 0.16 12.41
CA LEU A 138 9.42 0.62 12.35
C LEU A 138 10.26 -0.24 11.41
N ALA A 139 10.09 -1.56 11.43
CA ALA A 139 10.78 -2.47 10.53
C ALA A 139 10.37 -2.24 9.06
N PHE A 140 9.07 -2.03 8.78
CA PHE A 140 8.61 -1.67 7.42
C PHE A 140 9.22 -0.36 6.93
N VAL A 141 9.26 0.68 7.78
CA VAL A 141 9.89 1.96 7.44
C VAL A 141 11.39 1.77 7.21
N ALA A 142 12.08 1.01 8.06
CA ALA A 142 13.50 0.72 7.89
C ALA A 142 13.79 -0.07 6.60
N SER A 143 12.97 -1.07 6.27
CA SER A 143 13.04 -1.80 5.00
C SER A 143 12.91 -0.87 3.80
N GLY A 144 11.94 0.05 3.83
CA GLY A 144 11.78 1.09 2.82
C GLY A 144 12.99 2.02 2.73
N ALA A 145 13.56 2.43 3.86
CA ALA A 145 14.73 3.30 3.91
C ALA A 145 15.98 2.64 3.31
N VAL A 146 16.21 1.35 3.58
CA VAL A 146 17.29 0.57 2.96
C VAL A 146 17.14 0.55 1.44
N LEU A 147 15.94 0.28 0.94
CA LEU A 147 15.67 0.25 -0.50
C LEU A 147 15.81 1.65 -1.13
N PHE A 148 15.30 2.69 -0.46
CA PHE A 148 15.42 4.07 -0.92
C PHE A 148 16.88 4.53 -1.04
N GLY A 149 17.72 4.24 -0.04
CA GLY A 149 19.14 4.58 -0.06
C GLY A 149 19.92 3.76 -1.09
N TYR A 150 19.65 2.46 -1.18
CA TYR A 150 20.34 1.57 -2.11
C TYR A 150 19.97 1.88 -3.58
N TYR A 151 18.69 2.14 -3.84
CA TYR A 151 18.15 2.48 -5.15
C TYR A 151 18.05 4.00 -5.36
N TYR A 152 18.98 4.80 -4.83
CA TYR A 152 18.93 6.27 -4.92
C TYR A 152 18.82 6.80 -6.37
N TRP A 153 19.27 6.04 -7.35
CA TRP A 153 19.28 6.40 -8.77
C TRP A 153 17.91 6.33 -9.46
N ILE A 154 16.89 5.71 -8.83
CA ILE A 154 15.48 5.80 -9.27
C ILE A 154 14.70 6.89 -8.51
N VAL A 155 15.34 7.63 -7.62
CA VAL A 155 14.65 8.59 -6.75
C VAL A 155 14.55 9.95 -7.45
N ASP A 156 13.32 10.36 -7.74
CA ASP A 156 12.98 11.72 -8.13
C ASP A 156 12.11 12.41 -7.06
N LEU A 157 11.70 13.66 -7.31
CA LEU A 157 10.83 14.40 -6.39
C LEU A 157 9.49 13.68 -6.15
N ASN A 158 8.94 12.99 -7.16
CA ASN A 158 7.72 12.21 -7.00
C ASN A 158 7.93 11.07 -6.00
N MET A 159 9.01 10.30 -6.14
CA MET A 159 9.37 9.22 -5.21
C MET A 159 9.61 9.73 -3.79
N VAL A 160 10.26 10.90 -3.64
CA VAL A 160 10.44 11.54 -2.31
C VAL A 160 9.08 11.83 -1.66
N VAL A 161 8.13 12.39 -2.41
CA VAL A 161 6.77 12.66 -1.90
C VAL A 161 6.08 11.36 -1.50
N GLN A 162 6.17 10.30 -2.31
CA GLN A 162 5.62 9.00 -1.96
C GLN A 162 6.19 8.47 -0.63
N VAL A 163 7.50 8.57 -0.42
CA VAL A 163 8.15 8.14 0.83
C VAL A 163 7.66 8.96 2.02
N VAL A 164 7.55 10.28 1.88
CA VAL A 164 7.02 11.16 2.94
C VAL A 164 5.58 10.77 3.30
N LEU A 165 4.74 10.46 2.31
CA LEU A 165 3.35 10.02 2.54
C LEU A 165 3.31 8.68 3.29
N HIS A 166 4.12 7.69 2.90
CA HIS A 166 4.17 6.38 3.56
C HIS A 166 4.70 6.48 5.00
N VAL A 167 5.78 7.25 5.22
CA VAL A 167 6.32 7.47 6.57
C VAL A 167 5.30 8.20 7.45
N SER A 168 4.63 9.22 6.90
CA SER A 168 3.54 9.91 7.60
C SER A 168 2.40 8.95 7.95
N GLY A 169 2.02 8.07 7.02
CA GLY A 169 1.08 6.98 7.29
C GLY A 169 1.52 6.15 8.49
N GLY A 170 2.77 5.67 8.51
CA GLY A 170 3.34 4.93 9.66
C GLY A 170 3.23 5.68 11.00
N VAL A 171 3.41 7.01 11.00
CA VAL A 171 3.22 7.84 12.20
C VAL A 171 1.76 7.85 12.64
N PHE A 172 0.81 8.04 11.72
CA PHE A 172 -0.62 7.98 12.02
C PHE A 172 -1.02 6.59 12.55
N PHE A 173 -0.48 5.50 11.98
CA PHE A 173 -0.71 4.14 12.46
C PHE A 173 -0.28 3.96 13.92
N ILE A 174 0.95 4.36 14.25
CA ILE A 174 1.50 4.17 15.60
C ILE A 174 0.74 5.01 16.60
N ARG A 175 0.34 6.23 16.23
CA ARG A 175 -0.46 7.10 17.10
C ARG A 175 -1.85 6.54 17.36
N ASN A 176 -2.47 5.92 16.35
CA ASN A 176 -3.80 5.30 16.40
C ASN A 176 -4.82 6.11 17.24
N GLY A 177 -5.02 7.38 16.87
CA GLY A 177 -5.85 8.30 17.63
C GLY A 177 -6.87 9.05 16.78
N GLY A 178 -7.39 10.13 17.38
CA GLY A 178 -8.36 11.00 16.71
C GLY A 178 -9.78 10.42 16.65
N HIS A 179 -10.12 9.41 17.46
CA HIS A 179 -11.45 8.79 17.46
C HIS A 179 -12.61 9.75 17.83
N SER A 180 -12.31 10.90 18.44
CA SER A 180 -13.27 11.97 18.70
C SER A 180 -13.44 12.98 17.56
N ARG A 181 -12.61 12.91 16.51
CA ARG A 181 -12.69 13.81 15.35
C ARG A 181 -13.89 13.46 14.45
N PRO A 182 -14.29 14.34 13.52
CA PRO A 182 -15.26 14.00 12.49
C PRO A 182 -14.91 12.69 11.77
N ILE A 183 -15.95 11.94 11.41
CA ILE A 183 -15.85 10.66 10.70
C ILE A 183 -15.05 10.86 9.40
N GLY A 184 -13.99 10.08 9.22
CA GLY A 184 -13.03 10.19 8.11
C GLY A 184 -11.71 10.90 8.44
N LEU A 185 -11.60 11.56 9.61
CA LEU A 185 -10.38 12.28 10.02
C LEU A 185 -9.60 11.59 11.15
N GLN A 186 -10.00 10.36 11.49
CA GLN A 186 -9.27 9.47 12.39
C GLN A 186 -7.94 9.07 11.74
N ASP A 187 -6.95 8.77 12.57
CA ASP A 187 -5.59 8.52 12.09
C ASP A 187 -5.50 7.35 11.12
N HIS A 188 -6.26 6.28 11.38
CA HIS A 188 -6.30 5.11 10.52
C HIS A 188 -6.86 5.43 9.12
N HIS A 189 -7.89 6.29 9.03
CA HIS A 189 -8.41 6.76 7.75
C HIS A 189 -7.38 7.60 6.99
N ILE A 190 -6.71 8.52 7.69
CA ILE A 190 -5.66 9.35 7.09
C ILE A 190 -4.54 8.47 6.55
N LEU A 191 -4.13 7.44 7.28
CA LEU A 191 -3.16 6.46 6.80
C LEU A 191 -3.61 5.84 5.47
N HIS A 192 -4.86 5.38 5.36
CA HIS A 192 -5.36 4.80 4.11
C HIS A 192 -5.25 5.79 2.95
N TYR A 193 -5.66 7.04 3.17
CA TYR A 193 -5.60 8.08 2.14
C TYR A 193 -4.15 8.34 1.69
N LEU A 194 -3.21 8.44 2.63
CA LEU A 194 -1.80 8.68 2.32
C LEU A 194 -1.20 7.55 1.48
N VAL A 195 -1.48 6.29 1.85
CA VAL A 195 -1.00 5.11 1.10
C VAL A 195 -1.61 5.06 -0.29
N THR A 196 -2.92 5.32 -0.41
CA THR A 196 -3.61 5.36 -1.71
C THR A 196 -3.07 6.46 -2.61
N VAL A 197 -2.87 7.67 -2.09
CA VAL A 197 -2.31 8.80 -2.86
C VAL A 197 -0.88 8.48 -3.29
N ALA A 198 -0.05 7.93 -2.40
CA ALA A 198 1.30 7.53 -2.75
C ALA A 198 1.33 6.48 -3.86
N CYS A 199 0.41 5.50 -3.83
CA CYS A 199 0.30 4.52 -4.92
C CYS A 199 -0.14 5.14 -6.25
N GLY A 200 -1.06 6.12 -6.22
CA GLY A 200 -1.44 6.88 -7.40
C GLY A 200 -0.27 7.69 -7.99
N LEU A 201 0.56 8.30 -7.14
CA LEU A 201 1.79 8.97 -7.57
C LEU A 201 2.78 8.01 -8.22
N HIS A 202 2.86 6.76 -7.74
CA HIS A 202 3.73 5.74 -8.32
C HIS A 202 3.25 5.23 -9.68
N VAL A 203 1.93 5.15 -9.89
CA VAL A 203 1.38 4.93 -11.25
C VAL A 203 1.88 5.99 -12.21
N ILE A 204 1.78 7.27 -11.83
CA ILE A 204 2.25 8.40 -12.63
C ILE A 204 3.76 8.31 -12.88
N TYR A 205 4.53 7.94 -11.85
CA TYR A 205 5.96 7.72 -11.95
C TYR A 205 6.31 6.67 -13.03
N ILE A 206 5.70 5.48 -12.97
CA ILE A 206 5.96 4.41 -13.95
C ILE A 206 5.58 4.84 -15.36
N MET A 207 4.39 5.44 -15.54
CA MET A 207 3.93 5.89 -16.86
C MET A 207 4.89 6.91 -17.47
N ARG A 208 5.43 7.83 -16.66
CA ARG A 208 6.45 8.80 -17.10
C ARG A 208 7.78 8.14 -17.43
N ALA A 209 8.28 7.28 -16.56
CA ALA A 209 9.54 6.57 -16.75
C ALA A 209 9.58 5.78 -18.07
N VAL A 210 8.53 4.99 -18.34
CA VAL A 210 8.43 4.21 -19.58
C VAL A 210 8.34 5.10 -20.82
N HIS A 211 7.67 6.26 -20.72
CA HIS A 211 7.59 7.21 -21.81
C HIS A 211 8.97 7.78 -22.20
N PHE A 212 9.76 8.21 -21.20
CA PHE A 212 11.13 8.72 -21.43
C PHE A 212 12.07 7.67 -22.04
N VAL A 213 12.07 6.45 -21.49
CA VAL A 213 12.91 5.37 -22.04
C VAL A 213 12.52 5.04 -23.48
N SER A 214 11.23 5.11 -23.81
CA SER A 214 10.75 4.85 -25.18
C SER A 214 11.05 5.97 -26.17
N SER A 215 11.18 7.23 -25.71
CA SER A 215 11.57 8.34 -26.58
C SER A 215 13.05 8.30 -26.93
N ASP A 216 13.92 8.00 -25.96
CA ASP A 216 15.37 7.97 -26.17
C ASP A 216 15.77 6.85 -27.15
N ALA A 217 15.12 5.69 -27.06
CA ALA A 217 15.33 4.55 -27.96
C ALA A 217 14.92 4.82 -29.41
N LYS A 218 14.08 5.83 -29.68
CA LYS A 218 13.68 6.21 -31.05
C LYS A 218 14.60 7.28 -31.66
N SER A 219 15.45 7.92 -30.85
CA SER A 219 16.34 9.00 -31.26
C SER A 219 17.80 8.60 -31.47
N GLY A 220 18.18 7.36 -31.12
CA GLY A 220 19.50 6.79 -31.37
C GLY A 220 19.49 5.78 -32.49
#